data_AF-A0A1D2RI23-F1
#
_entry.id   AF-A0A1D2RI23-F1
#
_cell.length_a   1.000
_cell.length_b   1.000
_cell.length_c   1.000
_cell.angle_alpha   90.00
_cell.angle_beta   90.00
_cell.angle_gamma   90.00
#
_symmetry.space_group_name_H-M   'P 1'
#
loop_
_entity.id
_entity.type
_entity.pdbx_description
1 polymer ?
#
loop_
_entity_poly.entity_id
_entity_poly.type
_entity_poly.pdbx_seq_one_letter_code
_entity_poly.pdbx_strand_id
1 'polypeptide(L)'
;MPPSKEYLEIEVRNILDAFNELLREIVVDGKVRIITPDLIKDFHRMIGKNLGDHFDAIPGRFRDDNRVVGRYLAPDHKFVPKLIDMLCEWLRREFHYSDGQNFSTLVVQAIITHVYIEWIHPFGDGNGRTGRLLEFYILLRTGLPSIVSHILSNYYNMTRPEYYRQLDQARKNRNLSGFIKYAVLGFRDGLKENLNIIQQNQFLIFWHYYIYESFKDVKYTKRDAFKRKRELMLKMPINQEFDVDQIIELTPGIAKKYATANRATILRDLKELQELDLLVKIGRKYTPNTKILKAMMPSKRA
;
A
#
# COMPACT_ATOMS: atom_id res chain seq x y z
N MET A 1 0.54 24.33 -10.95
CA MET A 1 -0.27 23.68 -12.00
C MET A 1 -0.98 24.77 -12.80
N PRO A 2 -1.46 24.52 -14.03
CA PRO A 2 -2.34 25.49 -14.70
C PRO A 2 -3.64 25.67 -13.90
N PRO A 3 -4.25 26.88 -13.88
CA PRO A 3 -5.49 27.16 -13.14
C PRO A 3 -6.63 26.20 -13.44
N SER A 4 -6.72 25.70 -14.68
CA SER A 4 -7.72 24.72 -15.13
C SER A 4 -7.64 23.34 -14.46
N LYS A 5 -6.62 23.10 -13.62
CA LYS A 5 -6.41 21.84 -12.91
C LYS A 5 -6.35 22.01 -11.38
N GLU A 6 -6.57 23.21 -10.85
CA GLU A 6 -6.52 23.46 -9.40
C GLU A 6 -7.54 22.61 -8.62
N TYR A 7 -8.72 22.35 -9.20
CA TYR A 7 -9.71 21.46 -8.58
C TYR A 7 -9.21 20.04 -8.35
N LEU A 8 -8.28 19.53 -9.20
CA LEU A 8 -7.69 18.19 -9.02
C LEU A 8 -6.80 18.14 -7.77
N GLU A 9 -6.14 19.26 -7.43
CA GLU A 9 -5.37 19.34 -6.19
C GLU A 9 -6.28 19.35 -4.97
N ILE A 10 -7.39 20.08 -5.04
CA ILE A 10 -8.42 20.09 -3.98
C ILE A 10 -9.00 18.67 -3.81
N GLU A 11 -9.31 17.99 -4.92
CA GLU A 11 -9.85 16.63 -4.89
C GLU A 11 -8.88 15.65 -4.24
N VAL A 12 -7.60 15.67 -4.64
CA VAL A 12 -6.57 14.83 -4.04
C VAL A 12 -6.39 15.16 -2.56
N ARG A 13 -6.37 16.45 -2.20
CA ARG A 13 -6.26 16.89 -0.81
C ARG A 13 -7.43 16.39 0.04
N ASN A 14 -8.66 16.52 -0.44
CA ASN A 14 -9.84 16.02 0.26
C ASN A 14 -9.77 14.52 0.53
N ILE A 15 -9.31 13.73 -0.44
CA ILE A 15 -9.15 12.29 -0.28
C ILE A 15 -8.07 11.98 0.77
N LEU A 16 -6.93 12.67 0.72
CA LEU A 16 -5.84 12.48 1.69
C LEU A 16 -6.27 12.89 3.10
N ASP A 17 -6.92 14.04 3.23
CA ASP A 17 -7.45 14.54 4.51
C ASP A 17 -8.45 13.54 5.07
N ALA A 18 -9.33 12.98 4.23
CA ALA A 18 -10.28 11.97 4.65
C ALA A 18 -9.61 10.69 5.14
N PHE A 19 -8.60 10.18 4.42
CA PHE A 19 -7.86 9.01 4.89
C PHE A 19 -7.13 9.26 6.21
N ASN A 20 -6.51 10.44 6.37
CA ASN A 20 -5.80 10.80 7.59
C ASN A 20 -6.74 10.98 8.79
N GLU A 21 -7.90 11.57 8.57
CA GLU A 21 -8.95 11.71 9.59
C GLU A 21 -9.44 10.34 10.06
N LEU A 22 -9.80 9.45 9.13
CA LEU A 22 -10.22 8.09 9.47
C LEU A 22 -9.12 7.27 10.16
N LEU A 23 -7.87 7.43 9.72
CA LEU A 23 -6.73 6.79 10.35
C LEU A 23 -6.61 7.24 11.81
N ARG A 24 -6.70 8.54 12.08
CA ARG A 24 -6.67 9.09 13.44
C ARG A 24 -7.86 8.57 14.25
N GLU A 25 -9.09 8.68 13.75
CA GLU A 25 -10.28 8.25 14.47
C GLU A 25 -10.23 6.77 14.86
N ILE A 26 -9.82 5.89 13.95
CA ILE A 26 -9.90 4.44 14.17
C ILE A 26 -8.66 3.93 14.91
N VAL A 27 -7.47 4.31 14.46
CA VAL A 27 -6.21 3.72 14.95
C VAL A 27 -5.68 4.43 16.19
N VAL A 28 -5.88 5.75 16.29
CA VAL A 28 -5.39 6.53 17.44
C VAL A 28 -6.47 6.64 18.51
N ASP A 29 -7.69 7.03 18.13
CA ASP A 29 -8.77 7.28 19.08
C ASP A 29 -9.61 6.03 19.40
N GLY A 30 -9.46 4.93 18.63
CA GLY A 30 -10.25 3.71 18.81
C GLY A 30 -11.75 3.88 18.52
N LYS A 31 -12.14 4.94 17.81
CA LYS A 31 -13.54 5.29 17.54
C LYS A 31 -14.02 4.58 16.30
N VAL A 32 -14.77 3.50 16.52
CA VAL A 32 -15.46 2.78 15.45
C VAL A 32 -16.94 3.10 15.47
N ARG A 33 -17.45 3.61 14.35
CA ARG A 33 -18.87 3.90 14.12
C ARG A 33 -19.52 2.79 13.28
N ILE A 34 -20.77 2.47 13.58
CA ILE A 34 -21.58 1.64 12.68
C ILE A 34 -21.83 2.39 11.37
N ILE A 35 -21.96 1.67 10.26
CA ILE A 35 -22.28 2.27 8.97
C ILE A 35 -23.75 2.70 8.99
N THR A 36 -23.98 3.99 8.79
CA THR A 36 -25.29 4.63 8.73
C THR A 36 -25.39 5.48 7.46
N PRO A 37 -26.59 5.85 7.02
CA PRO A 37 -26.77 6.80 5.93
C PRO A 37 -26.02 8.11 6.15
N ASP A 38 -26.01 8.60 7.40
CA ASP A 38 -25.33 9.85 7.75
C ASP A 38 -23.81 9.70 7.71
N LEU A 39 -23.24 8.57 8.15
CA LEU A 39 -21.81 8.30 7.97
C LEU A 39 -21.41 8.29 6.48
N ILE A 40 -22.24 7.68 5.62
CA ILE A 40 -22.01 7.64 4.17
C ILE A 40 -22.06 9.06 3.58
N LYS A 41 -23.03 9.89 4.02
CA LYS A 41 -23.11 11.30 3.62
C LYS A 41 -21.93 12.11 4.14
N ASP A 42 -21.44 11.85 5.36
CA ASP A 42 -20.28 12.52 5.94
C ASP A 42 -19.03 12.25 5.11
N PHE A 43 -18.80 10.99 4.74
CA PHE A 43 -17.68 10.60 3.88
C PHE A 43 -17.78 11.28 2.52
N HIS A 44 -18.96 11.27 1.90
CA HIS A 44 -19.17 11.98 0.65
C HIS A 44 -18.94 13.51 0.81
N ARG A 45 -19.31 14.10 1.94
CA ARG A 45 -19.05 15.51 2.22
C ARG A 45 -17.56 15.83 2.29
N MET A 46 -16.77 14.95 2.91
CA MET A 46 -15.31 15.07 2.98
C MET A 46 -14.71 15.03 1.56
N ILE A 47 -15.16 14.12 0.71
CA ILE A 47 -14.72 14.01 -0.69
C ILE A 47 -15.08 15.25 -1.52
N GLY A 48 -16.31 15.76 -1.38
CA GLY A 48 -16.85 16.85 -2.19
C GLY A 48 -16.47 18.27 -1.73
N LYS A 49 -15.72 18.40 -0.63
CA LYS A 49 -15.45 19.67 0.04
C LYS A 49 -14.75 20.68 -0.89
N ASN A 50 -15.24 21.91 -0.97
CA ASN A 50 -14.59 23.00 -1.73
C ASN A 50 -14.34 22.73 -3.23
N LEU A 51 -15.02 21.75 -3.84
CA LEU A 51 -14.90 21.49 -5.28
C LEU A 51 -15.81 22.38 -6.14
N GLY A 52 -16.83 23.01 -5.55
CA GLY A 52 -17.74 23.91 -6.24
C GLY A 52 -18.35 23.28 -7.50
N ASP A 53 -18.35 24.03 -8.61
CA ASP A 53 -18.92 23.60 -9.89
C ASP A 53 -18.18 22.42 -10.56
N HIS A 54 -17.00 22.04 -10.05
CA HIS A 54 -16.27 20.87 -10.54
C HIS A 54 -16.75 19.55 -9.92
N PHE A 55 -17.75 19.59 -9.04
CA PHE A 55 -18.35 18.43 -8.40
C PHE A 55 -19.85 18.44 -8.64
N ASP A 56 -20.33 17.58 -9.54
CA ASP A 56 -21.73 17.48 -9.94
C ASP A 56 -22.58 16.76 -8.88
N ALA A 57 -22.49 17.25 -7.63
CA ALA A 57 -23.26 16.79 -6.49
C ALA A 57 -23.24 17.85 -5.39
N ILE A 58 -24.26 17.83 -4.53
CA ILE A 58 -24.23 18.57 -3.26
C ILE A 58 -23.52 17.70 -2.22
N PRO A 59 -22.37 18.10 -1.65
CA PRO A 59 -21.62 17.29 -0.71
C PRO A 59 -22.45 16.84 0.51
N GLY A 60 -22.71 15.54 0.60
CA GLY A 60 -23.40 14.89 1.72
C GLY A 60 -24.93 14.86 1.55
N ARG A 61 -25.42 15.10 0.33
CA ARG A 61 -26.84 15.01 0.00
C ARG A 61 -27.04 13.99 -1.10
N PHE A 62 -27.98 13.07 -0.92
CA PHE A 62 -28.36 12.13 -1.96
C PHE A 62 -28.92 12.87 -3.19
N ARG A 63 -28.69 12.31 -4.37
CA ARG A 63 -29.19 12.87 -5.63
C ARG A 63 -30.72 12.94 -5.64
N ASP A 64 -31.23 13.95 -6.32
CA ASP A 64 -32.66 14.17 -6.60
C ASP A 64 -32.99 14.04 -8.10
N ASP A 65 -32.06 13.47 -8.87
CA ASP A 65 -32.20 13.16 -10.29
C ASP A 65 -31.79 11.72 -10.60
N ASN A 66 -32.21 11.22 -11.76
CA ASN A 66 -31.86 9.86 -12.20
C ASN A 66 -30.52 9.87 -12.95
N ARG A 67 -29.65 8.89 -12.67
CA ARG A 67 -28.28 8.83 -13.19
C ARG A 67 -28.04 7.60 -14.04
N VAL A 68 -27.32 7.79 -15.14
CA VAL A 68 -26.83 6.71 -16.01
C VAL A 68 -25.32 6.61 -15.84
N VAL A 69 -24.85 5.44 -15.42
CA VAL A 69 -23.44 5.13 -15.18
C VAL A 69 -22.95 4.20 -16.28
N GLY A 70 -22.35 4.76 -17.33
CA GLY A 70 -21.99 4.01 -18.53
C GLY A 70 -23.24 3.45 -19.22
N ARG A 71 -23.44 2.12 -19.15
CA ARG A 71 -24.64 1.45 -19.70
C ARG A 71 -25.67 1.05 -18.64
N TYR A 72 -25.44 1.45 -17.39
CA TYR A 72 -26.27 1.09 -16.25
C TYR A 72 -27.16 2.27 -15.84
N LEU A 73 -28.48 2.06 -15.81
CA LEU A 73 -29.40 3.01 -15.19
C LEU A 73 -29.44 2.72 -13.68
N ALA A 74 -28.97 3.67 -12.87
CA ALA A 74 -29.06 3.57 -11.42
C ALA A 74 -30.53 3.57 -10.97
N PRO A 75 -30.85 3.10 -9.74
CA PRO A 75 -32.21 3.12 -9.22
C PRO A 75 -32.85 4.52 -9.30
N ASP A 76 -34.17 4.61 -9.37
CA ASP A 76 -34.83 5.92 -9.31
C ASP A 76 -34.44 6.66 -8.02
N HIS A 77 -34.12 7.96 -8.10
CA HIS A 77 -33.63 8.74 -6.96
C HIS A 77 -34.57 8.67 -5.75
N LYS A 78 -35.88 8.52 -5.98
CA LYS A 78 -36.89 8.43 -4.91
C LYS A 78 -36.67 7.23 -4.01
N PHE A 79 -36.03 6.18 -4.51
CA PHE A 79 -35.72 4.97 -3.74
C PHE A 79 -34.35 5.03 -3.07
N VAL A 80 -33.46 5.96 -3.42
CA VAL A 80 -32.09 6.02 -2.91
C VAL A 80 -32.04 6.08 -1.37
N PRO A 81 -32.78 6.96 -0.68
CA PRO A 81 -32.75 7.01 0.78
C PRO A 81 -33.09 5.65 1.41
N LYS A 82 -34.19 5.03 0.96
CA LYS A 82 -34.65 3.73 1.43
C LYS A 82 -33.64 2.61 1.13
N LEU A 83 -33.02 2.62 -0.05
CA LEU A 83 -32.03 1.61 -0.43
C LEU A 83 -30.77 1.70 0.43
N ILE A 84 -30.32 2.92 0.77
CA ILE A 84 -29.18 3.13 1.67
C ILE A 84 -29.53 2.73 3.11
N ASP A 85 -30.74 3.03 3.59
CA ASP A 85 -31.21 2.57 4.90
C ASP A 85 -31.21 1.04 4.98
N MET A 86 -31.81 0.38 3.99
CA MET A 86 -31.85 -1.09 3.89
C MET A 86 -30.45 -1.69 3.82
N LEU A 87 -29.52 -1.08 3.07
CA LEU A 87 -28.13 -1.53 3.02
C LEU A 87 -27.48 -1.44 4.41
N CYS A 88 -27.63 -0.31 5.11
CA CYS A 88 -27.04 -0.10 6.44
C CYS A 88 -27.60 -1.09 7.47
N GLU A 89 -28.91 -1.33 7.45
CA GLU A 89 -29.56 -2.34 8.30
C GLU A 89 -29.07 -3.75 7.99
N TRP A 90 -28.98 -4.11 6.70
CA TRP A 90 -28.47 -5.40 6.26
C TRP A 90 -27.02 -5.60 6.68
N LEU A 91 -26.15 -4.61 6.46
CA LEU A 91 -24.76 -4.66 6.89
C LEU A 91 -24.64 -4.82 8.41
N ARG A 92 -25.49 -4.13 9.17
CA ARG A 92 -25.52 -4.24 10.63
C ARG A 92 -25.87 -5.65 11.09
N ARG A 93 -26.89 -6.25 10.46
CA ARG A 93 -27.41 -7.57 10.80
C ARG A 93 -26.45 -8.69 10.39
N GLU A 94 -26.02 -8.73 9.12
CA GLU A 94 -25.26 -9.86 8.58
C GLU A 94 -23.79 -9.88 8.99
N PHE A 95 -23.22 -8.72 9.32
CA PHE A 95 -21.80 -8.62 9.71
C PHE A 95 -21.61 -8.45 11.21
N HIS A 96 -22.65 -8.69 12.03
CA HIS A 96 -22.59 -8.97 13.47
C HIS A 96 -21.69 -8.00 14.25
N TYR A 97 -22.00 -6.70 14.20
CA TYR A 97 -21.23 -5.69 14.94
C TYR A 97 -21.17 -5.92 16.45
N SER A 98 -22.12 -6.67 17.03
CA SER A 98 -22.24 -6.94 18.46
C SER A 98 -21.35 -8.09 18.97
N ASP A 99 -21.02 -9.06 18.13
CA ASP A 99 -20.39 -10.33 18.57
C ASP A 99 -18.89 -10.40 18.23
N GLY A 100 -18.36 -9.32 17.64
CA GLY A 100 -17.00 -9.25 17.12
C GLY A 100 -16.93 -9.72 15.66
N GLN A 101 -16.01 -9.11 14.90
CA GLN A 101 -15.79 -9.43 13.50
C GLN A 101 -14.37 -9.95 13.31
N ASN A 102 -14.24 -11.13 12.71
CA ASN A 102 -12.93 -11.63 12.31
C ASN A 102 -12.44 -10.91 11.04
N PHE A 103 -11.14 -11.10 10.75
CA PHE A 103 -10.48 -10.51 9.59
C PHE A 103 -11.21 -10.79 8.26
N SER A 104 -11.56 -12.06 7.99
CA SER A 104 -12.20 -12.46 6.74
C SER A 104 -13.59 -11.82 6.58
N THR A 105 -14.36 -11.72 7.67
CA THR A 105 -15.67 -11.07 7.70
C THR A 105 -15.55 -9.59 7.34
N LEU A 106 -14.57 -8.87 7.90
CA LEU A 106 -14.33 -7.45 7.57
C LEU A 106 -13.91 -7.23 6.12
N VAL A 107 -13.04 -8.08 5.58
CA VAL A 107 -12.63 -8.00 4.17
C VAL A 107 -13.83 -8.19 3.24
N VAL A 108 -14.67 -9.20 3.50
CA VAL A 108 -15.88 -9.43 2.70
C VAL A 108 -16.87 -8.28 2.86
N GLN A 109 -17.03 -7.74 4.08
CA GLN A 109 -17.88 -6.58 4.34
C GLN A 109 -17.43 -5.36 3.52
N ALA A 110 -16.12 -5.08 3.48
CA ALA A 110 -15.54 -3.97 2.75
C ALA A 110 -15.86 -4.06 1.26
N ILE A 111 -15.59 -5.23 0.66
CA ILE A 111 -15.84 -5.52 -0.76
C ILE A 111 -17.32 -5.36 -1.10
N ILE A 112 -18.20 -5.96 -0.30
CA ILE A 112 -19.63 -5.95 -0.57
C ILE A 112 -20.19 -4.53 -0.42
N THR A 113 -19.81 -3.82 0.64
CA THR A 113 -20.25 -2.44 0.88
C THR A 113 -19.86 -1.54 -0.30
N HIS A 114 -18.63 -1.66 -0.80
CA HIS A 114 -18.17 -0.96 -1.99
C HIS A 114 -19.07 -1.21 -3.21
N VAL A 115 -19.36 -2.48 -3.52
CA VAL A 115 -20.19 -2.83 -4.68
C VAL A 115 -21.61 -2.28 -4.56
N TYR A 116 -22.24 -2.38 -3.37
CA TYR A 116 -23.60 -1.88 -3.19
C TYR A 116 -23.67 -0.35 -3.31
N ILE A 117 -22.66 0.39 -2.87
CA ILE A 117 -22.60 1.84 -3.07
C ILE A 117 -22.48 2.20 -4.55
N GLU A 118 -21.64 1.47 -5.30
CA GLU A 118 -21.51 1.67 -6.76
C GLU A 118 -22.82 1.34 -7.50
N TRP A 119 -23.58 0.34 -7.05
CA TRP A 119 -24.87 -0.03 -7.65
C TRP A 119 -26.02 0.91 -7.29
N ILE A 120 -26.16 1.29 -6.01
CA ILE A 120 -27.21 2.23 -5.58
C ILE A 120 -26.94 3.62 -6.19
N HIS A 121 -25.64 3.97 -6.32
CA HIS A 121 -25.17 5.24 -6.85
C HIS A 121 -25.88 6.44 -6.18
N PRO A 122 -25.74 6.60 -4.86
CA PRO A 122 -26.59 7.50 -4.07
C PRO A 122 -26.39 9.01 -4.32
N PHE A 123 -25.27 9.41 -4.93
CA PHE A 123 -24.90 10.81 -5.14
C PHE A 123 -24.83 11.17 -6.62
N GLY A 124 -24.80 12.47 -6.96
CA GLY A 124 -24.67 12.94 -8.35
C GLY A 124 -23.29 12.66 -8.95
N ASP A 125 -22.25 12.77 -8.14
CA ASP A 125 -20.84 12.49 -8.40
C ASP A 125 -20.20 11.97 -7.08
N GLY A 126 -18.98 11.46 -7.11
CA GLY A 126 -18.23 11.07 -5.92
C GLY A 126 -18.55 9.67 -5.40
N ASN A 127 -19.47 8.93 -6.04
CA ASN A 127 -19.88 7.59 -5.62
C ASN A 127 -18.70 6.62 -5.50
N GLY A 128 -17.85 6.51 -6.53
CA GLY A 128 -16.72 5.59 -6.48
C GLY A 128 -15.60 6.01 -5.54
N ARG A 129 -15.46 7.31 -5.23
CA ARG A 129 -14.53 7.83 -4.21
C ARG A 129 -15.07 7.53 -2.81
N THR A 130 -16.37 7.75 -2.59
CA THR A 130 -17.07 7.44 -1.33
C THR A 130 -17.09 5.93 -1.05
N GLY A 131 -17.35 5.09 -2.07
CA GLY A 131 -17.31 3.64 -1.95
C GLY A 131 -15.93 3.12 -1.53
N ARG A 132 -14.85 3.63 -2.15
CA ARG A 132 -13.47 3.32 -1.76
C ARG A 132 -13.12 3.83 -0.37
N LEU A 133 -13.63 4.99 0.04
CA LEU A 133 -13.42 5.51 1.39
C LEU A 133 -14.14 4.65 2.45
N LEU A 134 -15.34 4.15 2.15
CA LEU A 134 -16.04 3.16 2.98
C LEU A 134 -15.30 1.82 3.04
N GLU A 135 -14.76 1.34 1.90
CA GLU A 135 -13.95 0.13 1.84
C GLU A 135 -12.70 0.27 2.73
N PHE A 136 -12.00 1.39 2.59
CA PHE A 136 -10.85 1.75 3.42
C PHE A 136 -11.20 1.82 4.91
N TYR A 137 -12.31 2.49 5.26
CA TYR A 137 -12.84 2.58 6.61
C TYR A 137 -13.06 1.20 7.24
N ILE A 138 -13.70 0.29 6.51
CA ILE A 138 -13.98 -1.07 7.00
C ILE A 138 -12.68 -1.86 7.17
N LEU A 139 -11.75 -1.75 6.22
CA LEU A 139 -10.47 -2.44 6.31
C LEU A 139 -9.59 -1.94 7.47
N LEU A 140 -9.62 -0.65 7.81
CA LEU A 140 -8.89 -0.13 8.99
C LEU A 140 -9.35 -0.80 10.29
N ARG A 141 -10.61 -1.24 10.37
CA ARG A 141 -11.16 -1.93 11.54
C ARG A 141 -10.59 -3.35 11.73
N THR A 142 -9.83 -3.87 10.77
CA THR A 142 -9.11 -5.14 10.90
C THR A 142 -7.92 -5.08 11.86
N GLY A 143 -7.46 -3.87 12.21
CA GLY A 143 -6.24 -3.65 12.99
C GLY A 143 -4.95 -3.82 12.18
N LEU A 144 -5.05 -4.02 10.85
CA LEU A 144 -3.88 -4.06 9.98
C LEU A 144 -3.32 -2.65 9.72
N PRO A 145 -2.02 -2.53 9.38
CA PRO A 145 -1.43 -1.25 9.00
C PRO A 145 -2.19 -0.59 7.85
N SER A 146 -2.31 0.73 7.86
CA SER A 146 -3.12 1.50 6.89
C SER A 146 -2.76 1.24 5.43
N ILE A 147 -1.50 0.91 5.14
CA ILE A 147 -1.05 0.55 3.79
C ILE A 147 -1.85 -0.64 3.22
N VAL A 148 -2.29 -1.56 4.09
CA VAL A 148 -3.12 -2.71 3.71
C VAL A 148 -4.52 -2.27 3.29
N SER A 149 -5.09 -1.28 3.97
CA SER A 149 -6.43 -0.77 3.68
C SER A 149 -6.55 -0.09 2.30
N HIS A 150 -5.43 0.27 1.67
CA HIS A 150 -5.41 0.83 0.32
C HIS A 150 -5.32 -0.22 -0.80
N ILE A 151 -5.04 -1.49 -0.48
CA ILE A 151 -4.74 -2.53 -1.47
C ILE A 151 -5.88 -2.71 -2.48
N LEU A 152 -7.13 -2.80 -2.03
CA LEU A 152 -8.27 -3.03 -2.93
C LEU A 152 -8.48 -1.87 -3.89
N SER A 153 -8.47 -0.62 -3.39
CA SER A 153 -8.54 0.58 -4.22
C SER A 153 -7.43 0.62 -5.29
N ASN A 154 -6.19 0.31 -4.91
CA ASN A 154 -5.06 0.23 -5.84
C ASN A 154 -5.25 -0.88 -6.87
N TYR A 155 -5.68 -2.06 -6.42
CA TYR A 155 -5.92 -3.21 -7.30
C TYR A 155 -7.01 -2.93 -8.34
N TYR A 156 -8.14 -2.34 -7.93
CA TYR A 156 -9.21 -1.93 -8.85
C TYR A 156 -8.72 -0.88 -9.86
N ASN A 157 -7.85 0.04 -9.44
CA ASN A 157 -7.28 1.04 -10.33
C ASN A 157 -6.31 0.43 -11.36
N MET A 158 -5.40 -0.46 -10.90
CA MET A 158 -4.44 -1.15 -11.76
C MET A 158 -5.12 -2.10 -12.76
N THR A 159 -6.27 -2.66 -12.39
CA THR A 159 -7.03 -3.61 -13.21
C THR A 159 -8.38 -3.04 -13.65
N ARG A 160 -8.44 -1.73 -13.89
CA ARG A 160 -9.68 -0.97 -14.15
C ARG A 160 -10.64 -1.59 -15.17
N PRO A 161 -10.20 -2.10 -16.35
CA PRO A 161 -11.10 -2.77 -17.28
C PRO A 161 -11.75 -4.03 -16.69
N GLU A 162 -10.97 -4.83 -15.96
CA GLU A 162 -11.43 -6.05 -15.31
C GLU A 162 -12.38 -5.73 -14.14
N TYR A 163 -12.06 -4.72 -13.33
CA TYR A 163 -12.92 -4.22 -12.26
C TYR A 163 -14.34 -3.90 -12.77
N TYR A 164 -14.45 -3.09 -13.84
CA TYR A 164 -15.75 -2.77 -14.41
C TYR A 164 -16.45 -4.00 -15.03
N ARG A 165 -15.69 -4.91 -15.65
CA ARG A 165 -16.23 -6.18 -16.17
C ARG A 165 -16.85 -7.01 -15.06
N GLN A 166 -16.17 -7.14 -13.92
CA GLN A 166 -16.65 -7.90 -12.77
C GLN A 166 -17.89 -7.26 -12.13
N LEU A 167 -17.94 -5.92 -12.00
CA LEU A 167 -19.13 -5.21 -11.53
C LEU A 167 -20.34 -5.45 -12.45
N ASP A 168 -20.13 -5.36 -13.77
CA ASP A 168 -21.20 -5.58 -14.75
C ASP A 168 -21.71 -7.02 -14.73
N GLN A 169 -20.81 -8.01 -14.63
CA GLN A 169 -21.18 -9.42 -14.52
C GLN A 169 -21.93 -9.72 -13.23
N ALA A 170 -21.45 -9.19 -12.09
CA ALA A 170 -22.10 -9.39 -10.80
C ALA A 170 -23.53 -8.82 -10.80
N ARG A 171 -23.73 -7.66 -11.43
CA ARG A 171 -25.07 -7.06 -11.61
C ARG A 171 -25.96 -7.92 -12.49
N LYS A 172 -25.50 -8.28 -13.70
CA LYS A 172 -26.27 -9.04 -14.69
C LYS A 172 -26.70 -10.41 -14.17
N ASN A 173 -25.79 -11.10 -13.47
CA ASN A 173 -26.03 -12.43 -12.95
C ASN A 173 -26.65 -12.43 -11.55
N ARG A 174 -26.83 -11.25 -10.94
CA ARG A 174 -27.27 -11.08 -9.54
C ARG A 174 -26.45 -11.94 -8.57
N ASN A 175 -25.13 -12.03 -8.82
CA ASN A 175 -24.23 -12.90 -8.09
C ASN A 175 -22.88 -12.21 -7.86
N LEU A 176 -22.58 -11.91 -6.60
CA LEU A 176 -21.34 -11.24 -6.18
C LEU A 176 -20.13 -12.18 -6.10
N SER A 177 -20.32 -13.50 -6.16
CA SER A 177 -19.24 -14.48 -5.92
C SER A 177 -18.03 -14.27 -6.83
N GLY A 178 -18.26 -13.91 -8.10
CA GLY A 178 -17.20 -13.59 -9.06
C GLY A 178 -16.40 -12.35 -8.66
N PHE A 179 -17.10 -11.27 -8.30
CA PHE A 179 -16.48 -10.03 -7.84
C PHE A 179 -15.72 -10.22 -6.53
N ILE A 180 -16.30 -10.93 -5.55
CA ILE A 180 -15.66 -11.23 -4.26
C ILE A 180 -14.39 -12.05 -4.50
N LYS A 181 -14.44 -13.09 -5.34
CA LYS A 181 -13.25 -13.89 -5.68
C LYS A 181 -12.16 -13.02 -6.31
N TYR A 182 -12.51 -12.18 -7.27
CA TYR A 182 -11.59 -11.25 -7.92
C TYR A 182 -10.93 -10.29 -6.89
N ALA A 183 -11.73 -9.65 -6.04
CA ALA A 183 -11.25 -8.71 -5.04
C ALA A 183 -10.37 -9.40 -3.97
N VAL A 184 -10.78 -10.56 -3.44
CA VAL A 184 -10.00 -11.31 -2.45
C VAL A 184 -8.67 -11.80 -3.01
N LEU A 185 -8.61 -12.23 -4.27
CA LEU A 185 -7.35 -12.61 -4.92
C LEU A 185 -6.41 -11.40 -5.05
N GLY A 186 -6.94 -10.26 -5.51
CA GLY A 186 -6.17 -9.01 -5.56
C GLY A 186 -5.67 -8.58 -4.18
N PHE A 187 -6.52 -8.69 -3.16
CA PHE A 187 -6.14 -8.36 -1.78
C PHE A 187 -5.03 -9.26 -1.25
N ARG A 188 -5.14 -10.58 -1.46
CA ARG A 188 -4.11 -11.56 -1.10
C ARG A 188 -2.78 -11.25 -1.78
N ASP A 189 -2.81 -10.93 -3.06
CA ASP A 189 -1.59 -10.68 -3.83
C ASP A 189 -0.93 -9.36 -3.41
N GLY A 190 -1.72 -8.32 -3.16
CA GLY A 190 -1.23 -7.07 -2.57
C GLY A 190 -0.67 -7.26 -1.16
N LEU A 191 -1.24 -8.13 -0.33
CA LEU A 191 -0.70 -8.46 1.00
C LEU A 191 0.68 -9.12 0.88
N LYS A 192 0.85 -10.05 -0.06
CA LYS A 192 2.15 -10.70 -0.31
C LYS A 192 3.20 -9.72 -0.80
N GLU A 193 2.82 -8.82 -1.71
CA GLU A 193 3.70 -7.78 -2.23
C GLU A 193 4.16 -6.83 -1.11
N ASN A 194 3.22 -6.32 -0.30
CA ASN A 194 3.53 -5.46 0.84
C ASN A 194 4.43 -6.16 1.86
N LEU A 195 4.14 -7.42 2.20
CA LEU A 195 4.98 -8.20 3.10
C LEU A 195 6.41 -8.34 2.57
N ASN A 196 6.55 -8.62 1.27
CA ASN A 196 7.86 -8.73 0.64
C ASN A 196 8.62 -7.38 0.67
N ILE A 197 7.95 -6.26 0.38
CA ILE A 197 8.55 -4.92 0.47
C ILE A 197 9.03 -4.63 1.90
N ILE A 198 8.18 -4.90 2.91
CA ILE A 198 8.53 -4.67 4.32
C ILE A 198 9.73 -5.53 4.71
N GLN A 199 9.74 -6.82 4.35
CA GLN A 199 10.84 -7.73 4.66
C GLN A 199 12.15 -7.30 3.97
N GLN A 200 12.09 -6.86 2.71
CA GLN A 200 13.25 -6.35 1.99
C GLN A 200 13.79 -5.07 2.64
N ASN A 201 12.92 -4.14 3.04
CA ASN A 201 13.31 -2.91 3.71
C ASN A 201 13.94 -3.18 5.08
N GLN A 202 13.33 -4.07 5.89
CA GLN A 202 13.91 -4.51 7.16
C GLN A 202 15.29 -5.12 6.96
N PHE A 203 15.42 -6.01 5.97
CA PHE A 203 16.68 -6.65 5.63
C PHE A 203 17.76 -5.63 5.25
N LEU A 204 17.43 -4.63 4.43
CA LEU A 204 18.36 -3.56 4.05
C LEU A 204 18.78 -2.69 5.25
N ILE A 205 17.83 -2.38 6.15
CA ILE A 205 18.13 -1.62 7.37
C ILE A 205 19.09 -2.40 8.26
N PHE A 206 18.82 -3.69 8.49
CA PHE A 206 19.71 -4.55 9.27
C PHE A 206 21.08 -4.70 8.62
N TRP A 207 21.13 -4.81 7.29
CA TRP A 207 22.39 -4.86 6.56
C TRP A 207 23.23 -3.61 6.75
N HIS A 208 22.62 -2.43 6.56
CA HIS A 208 23.30 -1.16 6.80
C HIS A 208 23.77 -1.06 8.25
N TYR A 209 22.91 -1.38 9.22
CA TYR A 209 23.25 -1.37 10.63
C TYR A 209 24.45 -2.28 10.93
N TYR A 210 24.44 -3.51 10.43
CA TYR A 210 25.53 -4.47 10.62
C TYR A 210 26.84 -3.97 10.01
N ILE A 211 26.80 -3.37 8.81
CA ILE A 211 27.97 -2.70 8.22
C ILE A 211 28.49 -1.62 9.19
N TYR A 212 27.63 -0.70 9.65
CA TYR A 212 28.06 0.37 10.53
C TYR A 212 28.70 -0.13 11.84
N GLU A 213 28.10 -1.14 12.49
CA GLU A 213 28.65 -1.71 13.72
C GLU A 213 29.96 -2.47 13.48
N SER A 214 30.08 -3.24 12.39
CA SER A 214 31.32 -3.96 12.03
C SER A 214 32.52 -3.02 11.82
N PHE A 215 32.22 -1.75 11.56
CA PHE A 215 33.20 -0.71 11.30
C PHE A 215 33.40 0.26 12.49
N LYS A 216 32.74 0.02 13.64
CA LYS A 216 32.75 0.96 14.79
C LYS A 216 34.08 1.03 15.52
N ASP A 217 34.74 -0.11 15.72
CA ASP A 217 35.98 -0.22 16.51
C ASP A 217 37.27 -0.13 15.67
N VAL A 218 37.15 0.14 14.36
CA VAL A 218 38.30 0.24 13.47
C VAL A 218 39.03 1.56 13.74
N LYS A 219 40.22 1.46 14.36
CA LYS A 219 41.08 2.61 14.68
C LYS A 219 41.21 3.56 13.47
N TYR A 220 40.97 4.86 13.71
CA TYR A 220 40.90 5.95 12.72
C TYR A 220 42.17 6.20 11.87
N THR A 221 43.21 5.39 12.01
CA THR A 221 44.54 5.58 11.39
C THR A 221 44.53 5.41 9.86
N LYS A 222 43.47 4.87 9.23
CA LYS A 222 43.31 4.76 7.77
C LYS A 222 41.91 5.16 7.28
N ARG A 223 41.51 6.42 7.54
CA ARG A 223 40.16 6.96 7.22
C ARG A 223 39.67 6.69 5.80
N ASP A 224 40.53 6.78 4.77
CA ASP A 224 40.07 6.64 3.38
C ASP A 224 39.87 5.19 2.94
N ALA A 225 40.74 4.28 3.38
CA ALA A 225 40.55 2.84 3.16
C ALA A 225 39.29 2.33 3.85
N PHE A 226 39.03 2.83 5.05
CA PHE A 226 37.80 2.56 5.77
C PHE A 226 36.55 3.05 5.03
N LYS A 227 36.55 4.34 4.62
CA LYS A 227 35.42 4.95 3.92
C LYS A 227 35.09 4.20 2.63
N ARG A 228 36.08 3.82 1.82
CA ARG A 228 35.83 3.10 0.56
C ARG A 228 35.29 1.70 0.78
N LYS A 229 35.80 0.93 1.74
CA LYS A 229 35.29 -0.42 2.07
C LYS A 229 33.84 -0.37 2.55
N ARG A 230 33.53 0.56 3.46
CA ARG A 230 32.17 0.75 3.97
C ARG A 230 31.21 1.14 2.84
N GLU A 231 31.61 2.10 2.02
CA GLU A 231 30.78 2.54 0.89
C GLU A 231 30.59 1.45 -0.16
N LEU A 232 31.63 0.65 -0.42
CA LEU A 232 31.52 -0.54 -1.26
C LEU A 232 30.41 -1.47 -0.75
N MET A 233 30.44 -1.84 0.55
CA MET A 233 29.42 -2.74 1.10
C MET A 233 28.01 -2.13 1.12
N LEU A 234 27.88 -0.82 1.31
CA LEU A 234 26.58 -0.12 1.24
C LEU A 234 26.02 -0.05 -0.18
N LYS A 235 26.87 -0.12 -1.21
CA LYS A 235 26.47 -0.05 -2.61
C LYS A 235 26.36 -1.42 -3.28
N MET A 236 26.99 -2.46 -2.72
CA MET A 236 27.02 -3.81 -3.27
C MET A 236 25.63 -4.47 -3.18
N PRO A 237 25.02 -4.85 -4.33
CA PRO A 237 23.78 -5.61 -4.35
C PRO A 237 23.93 -6.95 -3.62
N ILE A 238 23.00 -7.22 -2.72
CA ILE A 238 23.12 -8.29 -1.73
C ILE A 238 22.82 -9.70 -2.32
N ASN A 239 22.12 -9.76 -3.45
CA ASN A 239 21.72 -11.02 -4.10
C ASN A 239 22.49 -11.29 -5.40
N GLN A 240 23.70 -10.75 -5.53
CA GLN A 240 24.52 -10.88 -6.73
C GLN A 240 25.96 -11.26 -6.38
N GLU A 241 26.63 -11.90 -7.33
CA GLU A 241 28.04 -12.28 -7.24
C GLU A 241 28.85 -11.45 -8.23
N PHE A 242 30.00 -10.97 -7.76
CA PHE A 242 30.85 -10.05 -8.52
C PHE A 242 32.28 -10.58 -8.55
N ASP A 243 32.93 -10.54 -9.71
CA ASP A 243 34.39 -10.63 -9.74
C ASP A 243 35.04 -9.31 -9.27
N VAL A 244 36.36 -9.30 -9.18
CA VAL A 244 37.12 -8.13 -8.66
C VAL A 244 36.92 -6.89 -9.54
N ASP A 245 36.83 -7.07 -10.85
CA ASP A 245 36.77 -5.96 -11.81
C ASP A 245 35.35 -5.36 -11.79
N GLN A 246 34.32 -6.20 -11.70
CA GLN A 246 32.93 -5.78 -11.46
C GLN A 246 32.74 -5.04 -10.12
N ILE A 247 33.47 -5.43 -9.07
CA ILE A 247 33.40 -4.77 -7.76
C ILE A 247 33.90 -3.32 -7.83
N ILE A 248 35.04 -3.08 -8.49
CA ILE A 248 35.62 -1.74 -8.55
C ILE A 248 34.86 -0.82 -9.52
N GLU A 249 34.12 -1.39 -10.47
CA GLU A 249 33.27 -0.65 -11.41
C GLU A 249 31.79 -0.56 -11.00
N LEU A 250 31.45 -1.08 -9.82
CA LEU A 250 30.06 -1.25 -9.37
C LEU A 250 29.20 0.03 -9.47
N THR A 251 29.78 1.18 -9.14
CA THR A 251 29.16 2.49 -9.34
C THR A 251 30.24 3.51 -9.68
N PRO A 252 29.91 4.65 -10.32
CA PRO A 252 30.88 5.72 -10.58
C PRO A 252 31.61 6.21 -9.32
N GLY A 253 30.93 6.23 -8.17
CA GLY A 253 31.52 6.61 -6.88
C GLY A 253 32.56 5.60 -6.36
N ILE A 254 32.29 4.31 -6.53
CA ILE A 254 33.22 3.22 -6.18
C ILE A 254 34.43 3.23 -7.12
N ALA A 255 34.21 3.35 -8.43
CA ALA A 255 35.28 3.44 -9.42
C ALA A 255 36.25 4.58 -9.11
N LYS A 256 35.73 5.77 -8.79
CA LYS A 256 36.55 6.91 -8.38
C LYS A 256 37.40 6.63 -7.13
N LYS A 257 36.89 5.85 -6.18
CA LYS A 257 37.60 5.51 -4.92
C LYS A 257 38.68 4.45 -5.09
N TYR A 258 38.52 3.57 -6.07
CA TYR A 258 39.48 2.52 -6.40
C TYR A 258 40.42 2.90 -7.56
N ALA A 259 40.22 4.05 -8.22
CA ALA A 259 41.01 4.49 -9.37
C ALA A 259 42.54 4.50 -9.15
N THR A 260 43.01 4.80 -7.94
CA THR A 260 44.44 4.82 -7.59
C THR A 260 44.91 3.56 -6.84
N ALA A 261 44.02 2.60 -6.60
CA ALA A 261 44.32 1.38 -5.86
C ALA A 261 44.89 0.31 -6.80
N ASN A 262 46.06 -0.25 -6.45
CA ASN A 262 46.59 -1.42 -7.16
C ASN A 262 45.83 -2.70 -6.78
N ARG A 263 46.00 -3.77 -7.58
CA ARG A 263 45.33 -5.06 -7.36
C ARG A 263 45.58 -5.65 -5.97
N ALA A 264 46.79 -5.48 -5.42
CA ALA A 264 47.11 -5.92 -4.06
C ALA A 264 46.30 -5.18 -2.99
N THR A 265 46.06 -3.88 -3.17
CA THR A 265 45.22 -3.06 -2.28
C THR A 265 43.77 -3.50 -2.34
N ILE A 266 43.24 -3.75 -3.54
CA ILE A 266 41.87 -4.24 -3.72
C ILE A 266 41.70 -5.60 -3.03
N LEU A 267 42.60 -6.56 -3.30
CA LEU A 267 42.54 -7.88 -2.69
C LEU A 267 42.68 -7.84 -1.17
N ARG A 268 43.51 -6.94 -0.62
CA ARG A 268 43.61 -6.73 0.82
C ARG A 268 42.29 -6.22 1.39
N ASP A 269 41.67 -5.23 0.76
CA ASP A 269 40.38 -4.70 1.22
C ASP A 269 39.28 -5.76 1.22
N LEU A 270 39.20 -6.58 0.16
CA LEU A 270 38.25 -7.70 0.07
C LEU A 270 38.54 -8.77 1.13
N LYS A 271 39.81 -8.99 1.48
CA LYS A 271 40.19 -9.88 2.58
C LYS A 271 39.74 -9.32 3.93
N GLU A 272 39.99 -8.05 4.20
CA GLU A 272 39.54 -7.39 5.44
C GLU A 272 38.00 -7.39 5.55
N LEU A 273 37.27 -7.26 4.44
CA LEU A 273 35.80 -7.38 4.41
C LEU A 273 35.31 -8.81 4.67
N GLN A 274 36.07 -9.83 4.27
CA GLN A 274 35.79 -11.23 4.64
C GLN A 274 36.06 -11.48 6.13
N GLU A 275 37.12 -10.89 6.69
CA GLU A 275 37.45 -10.99 8.13
C GLU A 275 36.41 -10.30 9.03
N LEU A 276 35.71 -9.29 8.51
CA LEU A 276 34.54 -8.66 9.16
C LEU A 276 33.23 -9.43 8.91
N ASP A 277 33.29 -10.61 8.30
CA ASP A 277 32.15 -11.40 7.86
C ASP A 277 31.15 -10.64 6.96
N LEU A 278 31.55 -9.54 6.32
CA LEU A 278 30.69 -8.76 5.42
C LEU A 278 30.67 -9.33 4.00
N LEU A 279 31.69 -10.09 3.62
CA LEU A 279 31.88 -10.59 2.27
C LEU A 279 32.22 -12.09 2.30
N VAL A 280 31.68 -12.85 1.36
CA VAL A 280 32.02 -14.26 1.16
C VAL A 280 32.59 -14.44 -0.24
N LYS A 281 33.66 -15.21 -0.35
CA LYS A 281 34.24 -15.60 -1.64
C LYS A 281 33.67 -16.95 -2.09
N ILE A 282 33.13 -17.00 -3.31
CA ILE A 282 32.61 -18.20 -3.96
C ILE A 282 33.41 -18.42 -5.24
N GLY A 283 34.36 -19.37 -5.19
CA GLY A 283 35.31 -19.59 -6.28
C GLY A 283 36.16 -18.34 -6.57
N ARG A 284 35.97 -17.72 -7.74
CA ARG A 284 36.66 -16.47 -8.14
C ARG A 284 35.84 -15.20 -7.89
N LYS A 285 34.59 -15.33 -7.45
CA LYS A 285 33.67 -14.22 -7.22
C LYS A 285 33.48 -13.95 -5.73
N TYR A 286 32.90 -12.80 -5.42
CA TYR A 286 32.54 -12.36 -4.09
C TYR A 286 31.07 -11.97 -4.03
N THR A 287 30.44 -12.19 -2.90
CA THR A 287 29.05 -11.80 -2.63
C THR A 287 28.90 -11.31 -1.20
N PRO A 288 28.02 -10.34 -0.91
CA PRO A 288 27.72 -9.94 0.46
C PRO A 288 27.28 -11.12 1.33
N ASN A 289 27.76 -11.19 2.57
CA ASN A 289 27.45 -12.29 3.46
C ASN A 289 26.04 -12.15 4.08
N THR A 290 25.03 -12.68 3.40
CA THR A 290 23.64 -12.61 3.86
C THR A 290 23.27 -13.61 4.95
N LYS A 291 24.15 -14.56 5.27
CA LYS A 291 23.86 -15.61 6.25
C LYS A 291 23.64 -15.04 7.65
N ILE A 292 24.38 -13.99 8.00
CA ILE A 292 24.25 -13.27 9.28
C ILE A 292 22.84 -12.67 9.42
N LEU A 293 22.31 -12.13 8.33
CA LEU A 293 20.99 -11.49 8.33
C LEU A 293 19.85 -12.50 8.41
N LYS A 294 20.00 -13.70 7.82
CA LYS A 294 18.99 -14.76 7.89
C LYS A 294 18.76 -15.26 9.32
N ALA A 295 19.79 -15.25 10.17
CA ALA A 295 19.67 -15.63 11.58
C ALA A 295 18.94 -14.58 12.43
N MET A 296 18.90 -13.32 11.97
CA MET A 296 18.29 -12.20 12.69
C MET A 296 16.87 -11.86 12.21
N MET A 297 16.44 -12.41 11.07
CA MET A 297 15.07 -12.21 10.56
C MET A 297 14.06 -13.02 11.39
N PRO A 298 12.86 -12.49 11.67
CA PRO A 298 11.81 -13.26 12.33
C PRO A 298 11.54 -14.55 11.54
N SER A 299 11.68 -15.71 12.18
CA SER A 299 11.31 -16.98 11.56
C SER A 299 9.85 -16.89 11.10
N LYS A 300 9.53 -17.38 9.89
CA LYS A 300 8.14 -17.68 9.54
C LYS A 300 7.62 -18.60 10.64
N ARG A 301 6.73 -18.11 11.52
CA ARG A 301 5.98 -19.01 12.40
C ARG A 301 5.20 -19.91 11.46
N ALA A 302 5.52 -21.20 11.52
CA ALA A 302 4.84 -22.26 10.78
C ALA A 302 3.38 -22.37 11.21
#